data_AF-A0A7X7ZDY8-F1
#
_entry.id   AF-A0A7X7ZDY8-F1
#
_cell.length_a   1.000
_cell.length_b   1.000
_cell.length_c   1.000
_cell.angle_alpha   90.00
_cell.angle_beta   90.00
_cell.angle_gamma   90.00
#
_symmetry.space_group_name_H-M   'P 1'
#
loop_
_entity.id
_entity.type
_entity.pdbx_description
1 polymer ?
#
loop_
_entity_poly.entity_id
_entity_poly.type
_entity_poly.pdbx_seq_one_letter_code
_entity_poly.pdbx_strand_id
1 'polypeptide(L)'
;MNHYWLITKVQLMNIFKQSNRKNSLLHLGSYTIGVLVMAGLGIYYSTMLFSSMEPEAYSTVPMLMAYVATVLIFVMGTSSSRGMLFGFKDLDLLKAMPFTDKEIVFSKLAVFTLTEFAYAGAFFIPVIIIFGIKAGMGTLFYLLALWGFVFLPFIPVALSSLIGMGMERLSAGKKHSDLIRNVTAVLLFLAIYAGSMYMSFQSKELTDLGNINSFLGSVLLPAKWYMEGALKGQILPVLGFAALSAAVYVLFVYFYAKS
;
A
#
# COMPACT_ATOMS: atom_id res chain seq x y z
N MET A 1 -23.13 -6.05 21.74
CA MET A 1 -21.98 -5.14 21.52
C MET A 1 -21.24 -5.69 20.30
N ASN A 2 -21.09 -4.92 19.22
CA ASN A 2 -20.61 -5.45 17.92
C ASN A 2 -19.24 -6.12 18.06
N HIS A 3 -19.19 -7.45 18.02
CA HIS A 3 -17.98 -8.24 18.28
C HIS A 3 -16.82 -7.86 17.34
N TYR A 4 -17.13 -7.51 16.08
CA TYR A 4 -16.19 -6.98 15.08
C TYR A 4 -15.36 -5.78 15.57
N TRP A 5 -16.01 -4.76 16.11
CA TRP A 5 -15.33 -3.52 16.54
C TRP A 5 -14.39 -3.78 17.71
N LEU A 6 -14.75 -4.71 18.60
CA LEU A 6 -13.96 -5.04 19.77
C LEU A 6 -12.66 -5.77 19.37
N ILE A 7 -12.71 -6.68 18.40
CA ILE A 7 -11.53 -7.38 17.87
C ILE A 7 -10.62 -6.41 17.12
N THR A 8 -11.17 -5.57 16.23
CA THR A 8 -10.38 -4.57 15.50
C THR A 8 -9.73 -3.58 16.45
N LYS A 9 -10.46 -3.11 17.46
CA LYS A 9 -9.91 -2.22 18.50
C LYS A 9 -8.81 -2.92 19.29
N VAL A 10 -8.98 -4.17 19.71
CA VAL A 10 -7.96 -4.91 20.45
C VAL A 10 -6.73 -5.20 19.59
N GLN A 11 -6.89 -5.53 18.30
CA GLN A 11 -5.77 -5.73 17.37
C GLN A 11 -5.02 -4.42 17.09
N LEU A 12 -5.72 -3.31 16.86
CA LEU A 12 -5.12 -1.98 16.76
C LEU A 12 -4.39 -1.64 18.06
N MET A 13 -5.05 -1.82 19.21
CA MET A 13 -4.42 -1.64 20.50
C MET A 13 -3.21 -2.56 20.65
N ASN A 14 -3.20 -3.80 20.17
CA ASN A 14 -2.02 -4.66 20.26
C ASN A 14 -0.87 -4.15 19.40
N ILE A 15 -1.13 -3.64 18.18
CA ILE A 15 -0.10 -2.94 17.37
C ILE A 15 0.49 -1.77 18.16
N PHE A 16 -0.34 -1.04 18.91
CA PHE A 16 0.08 0.07 19.76
C PHE A 16 0.53 -0.33 21.18
N LYS A 17 0.31 -1.56 21.66
CA LYS A 17 0.32 -1.90 23.09
C LYS A 17 0.84 -3.29 23.40
N GLN A 18 1.52 -3.97 22.46
CA GLN A 18 2.37 -5.15 22.69
C GLN A 18 3.61 -4.74 23.53
N SER A 19 3.31 -4.26 24.73
CA SER A 19 4.16 -3.61 25.71
C SER A 19 4.09 -4.46 26.97
N ASN A 20 4.68 -5.65 26.92
CA ASN A 20 4.96 -6.39 28.14
C ASN A 20 6.26 -7.19 28.00
N ARG A 21 7.38 -6.46 27.97
CA ARG A 21 8.73 -6.93 28.35
C ARG A 21 9.69 -5.73 28.32
N LYS A 22 9.88 -5.08 29.48
CA LYS A 22 10.98 -4.19 29.92
C LYS A 22 11.53 -3.05 29.01
N ASN A 23 11.24 -3.00 27.71
CA ASN A 23 11.73 -2.06 26.68
C ASN A 23 10.57 -1.58 25.76
N SER A 24 9.48 -1.10 26.37
CA SER A 24 8.23 -0.67 25.72
C SER A 24 8.38 0.47 24.69
N LEU A 25 9.41 1.31 24.84
CA LEU A 25 9.66 2.49 23.98
C LEU A 25 10.14 2.14 22.56
N LEU A 26 10.74 0.98 22.34
CA LEU A 26 11.40 0.64 21.07
C LEU A 26 10.43 0.15 19.96
N HIS A 27 9.27 -0.42 20.31
CA HIS A 27 8.32 -1.00 19.35
C HIS A 27 7.06 -0.14 19.10
N LEU A 28 6.57 0.58 20.11
CA LEU A 28 5.65 1.71 19.90
C LEU A 28 6.34 2.80 19.05
N GLY A 29 7.65 2.94 19.25
CA GLY A 29 8.54 3.69 18.37
C GLY A 29 8.52 3.16 16.93
N SER A 30 8.67 1.86 16.66
CA SER A 30 8.94 1.41 15.27
C SER A 30 7.84 1.73 14.25
N TYR A 31 6.55 1.59 14.59
CA TYR A 31 5.46 1.93 13.66
C TYR A 31 5.30 3.45 13.51
N THR A 32 5.34 4.19 14.62
CA THR A 32 5.22 5.66 14.60
C THR A 32 6.43 6.32 13.92
N ILE A 33 7.64 5.82 14.18
CA ILE A 33 8.88 6.18 13.48
C ILE A 33 8.75 5.84 12.00
N GLY A 34 8.23 4.66 11.64
CA GLY A 34 8.01 4.29 10.24
C GLY A 34 7.10 5.28 9.51
N VAL A 35 5.99 5.67 10.13
CA VAL A 35 5.07 6.70 9.60
C VAL A 35 5.78 8.06 9.46
N LEU A 36 6.54 8.49 10.47
CA LEU A 36 7.31 9.74 10.42
C LEU A 36 8.39 9.74 9.35
N VAL A 37 9.10 8.62 9.17
CA VAL A 37 10.10 8.44 8.12
C VAL A 37 9.43 8.53 6.75
N MET A 38 8.30 7.84 6.56
CA MET A 38 7.55 7.93 5.29
C MET A 38 7.09 9.35 5.00
N ALA A 39 6.62 10.10 6.00
CA ALA A 39 6.27 11.51 5.84
C ALA A 39 7.48 12.38 5.49
N GLY A 40 8.61 12.17 6.17
CA GLY A 40 9.86 12.84 5.86
C GLY A 40 10.34 12.57 4.44
N LEU A 41 10.26 11.32 3.97
CA LEU A 41 10.58 10.94 2.60
C LEU A 41 9.64 11.60 1.59
N GLY A 42 8.34 11.61 1.85
CA GLY A 42 7.36 12.27 0.98
C GLY A 42 7.63 13.77 0.82
N ILE A 43 7.92 14.47 1.92
CA ILE A 43 8.30 15.89 1.91
C ILE A 43 9.64 16.09 1.19
N TYR A 44 10.66 15.31 1.52
CA TYR A 44 11.99 15.43 0.93
C TYR A 44 11.97 15.22 -0.59
N TYR A 45 11.37 14.12 -1.06
CA TYR A 45 11.31 13.81 -2.50
C TYR A 45 10.46 14.82 -3.27
N SER A 46 9.31 15.24 -2.73
CA SER A 46 8.48 16.25 -3.41
C SER A 46 9.20 17.60 -3.51
N THR A 47 9.79 18.09 -2.42
CA THR A 47 10.53 19.36 -2.43
C THR A 47 11.72 19.31 -3.38
N MET A 48 12.48 18.22 -3.38
CA MET A 48 13.61 18.00 -4.29
C MET A 48 13.16 18.02 -5.75
N LEU A 49 12.15 17.22 -6.12
CA LEU A 49 11.63 17.16 -7.50
C LEU A 49 11.07 18.51 -7.96
N PHE A 50 10.30 19.21 -7.11
CA PHE A 50 9.78 20.53 -7.47
C PHE A 50 10.86 21.61 -7.57
N SER A 51 11.98 21.46 -6.87
CA SER A 51 13.11 22.41 -6.96
C SER A 51 13.97 22.18 -8.20
N SER A 52 13.96 20.97 -8.77
CA SER A 52 14.74 20.60 -9.95
C SER A 52 13.96 20.70 -11.26
N MET A 53 12.69 21.11 -11.24
CA MET A 53 11.79 21.11 -12.38
C MET A 53 11.22 22.50 -12.65
N GLU A 54 10.97 22.79 -13.93
CA GLU A 54 10.23 23.98 -14.35
C GLU A 54 8.74 23.86 -13.97
N PRO A 55 8.03 24.97 -13.70
CA PRO A 55 6.62 24.96 -13.29
C PRO A 55 5.68 24.19 -14.22
N GLU A 56 5.97 24.20 -15.52
CA GLU A 56 5.20 23.51 -16.57
C GLU A 56 5.17 21.98 -16.36
N ALA A 57 6.23 21.42 -15.77
CA ALA A 57 6.38 19.99 -15.54
C ALA A 57 5.82 19.53 -14.18
N TYR A 58 5.34 20.45 -13.33
CA TYR A 58 4.90 20.13 -11.96
C TYR A 58 3.77 19.10 -11.90
N SER A 59 2.90 19.06 -12.90
CA SER A 59 1.79 18.10 -12.99
C SER A 59 2.23 16.63 -13.07
N THR A 60 3.49 16.36 -13.46
CA THR A 60 4.05 15.01 -13.56
C THR A 60 4.42 14.44 -12.19
N VAL A 61 4.79 15.30 -11.22
CA VAL A 61 5.27 14.88 -9.89
C VAL A 61 4.18 14.11 -9.12
N PRO A 62 2.94 14.60 -8.99
CA PRO A 62 1.91 13.90 -8.25
C PRO A 62 1.52 12.57 -8.90
N MET A 63 1.62 12.47 -10.22
CA MET A 63 1.36 11.25 -10.97
C MET A 63 2.42 10.18 -10.70
N LEU A 64 3.70 10.55 -10.80
CA LEU A 64 4.81 9.67 -10.44
C LEU A 64 4.73 9.23 -8.98
N MET A 65 4.40 10.15 -8.07
CA MET A 65 4.28 9.82 -6.65
C MET A 65 3.08 8.91 -6.35
N ALA A 66 1.99 8.97 -7.13
CA ALA A 66 0.87 8.03 -7.01
C ALA A 66 1.30 6.61 -7.42
N TYR A 67 2.11 6.48 -8.48
CA TYR A 67 2.70 5.21 -8.88
C TYR A 67 3.65 4.66 -7.83
N VAL A 68 4.55 5.49 -7.31
CA VAL A 68 5.49 5.11 -6.25
C VAL A 68 4.72 4.66 -5.00
N ALA A 69 3.68 5.39 -4.58
CA ALA A 69 2.83 4.98 -3.47
C ALA A 69 2.18 3.61 -3.71
N THR A 70 1.66 3.37 -4.92
CA THR A 70 1.05 2.08 -5.31
C THR A 70 2.05 0.93 -5.21
N VAL A 71 3.27 1.13 -5.71
CA VAL A 71 4.37 0.15 -5.64
C VAL A 71 4.82 -0.07 -4.19
N LEU A 72 4.94 1.00 -3.40
CA LEU A 72 5.31 0.92 -1.99
C LEU A 72 4.29 0.10 -1.20
N ILE A 73 2.99 0.35 -1.36
CA ILE A 73 1.93 -0.43 -0.70
C ILE A 73 2.03 -1.90 -1.09
N PHE A 74 2.30 -2.19 -2.37
CA PHE A 74 2.43 -3.57 -2.82
C PHE A 74 3.65 -4.29 -2.21
N VAL A 75 4.82 -3.65 -2.18
CA VAL A 75 6.06 -4.24 -1.65
C VAL A 75 5.99 -4.37 -0.11
N MET A 76 5.54 -3.32 0.58
CA MET A 76 5.37 -3.31 2.03
C MET A 76 4.28 -4.29 2.46
N GLY A 77 3.16 -4.29 1.75
CA GLY A 77 2.06 -5.22 1.97
C GLY A 77 2.50 -6.67 1.78
N THR A 78 3.31 -6.97 0.76
CA THR A 78 3.77 -8.35 0.53
C THR A 78 4.67 -8.81 1.69
N SER A 79 5.49 -7.92 2.22
CA SER A 79 6.38 -8.21 3.35
C SER A 79 5.62 -8.33 4.68
N SER A 80 4.62 -7.47 4.90
CA SER A 80 3.87 -7.35 6.17
C SER A 80 2.66 -8.30 6.26
N SER A 81 2.08 -8.69 5.13
CA SER A 81 0.89 -9.54 5.04
C SER A 81 1.08 -10.88 5.77
N ARG A 82 2.28 -11.47 5.74
CA ARG A 82 2.56 -12.74 6.45
C ARG A 82 2.37 -12.61 7.95
N GLY A 83 2.95 -11.58 8.56
CA GLY A 83 2.86 -11.38 10.01
C GLY A 83 1.44 -11.02 10.46
N MET A 84 0.81 -10.08 9.75
CA MET A 84 -0.48 -9.53 10.16
C MET A 84 -1.66 -10.46 9.81
N LEU A 85 -1.65 -11.07 8.63
CA LEU A 85 -2.74 -11.95 8.17
C LEU A 85 -2.52 -13.39 8.62
N PHE A 86 -1.31 -13.95 8.46
CA PHE A 86 -1.05 -15.40 8.59
C PHE A 86 -0.30 -15.82 9.87
N GLY A 87 -0.04 -14.92 10.82
CA GLY A 87 0.64 -15.26 12.08
C GLY A 87 -0.11 -16.32 12.92
N PHE A 88 0.41 -17.54 12.95
CA PHE A 88 -0.19 -18.71 13.63
C PHE A 88 -0.43 -18.52 15.14
N LYS A 89 0.47 -17.84 15.87
CA LYS A 89 0.30 -17.63 17.32
C LYS A 89 -0.93 -16.80 17.69
N ASP A 90 -1.25 -15.79 16.89
CA ASP A 90 -2.43 -14.97 17.10
C ASP A 90 -3.70 -15.68 16.62
N LEU A 91 -3.57 -16.52 15.59
CA LEU A 91 -4.67 -17.34 15.08
C LEU A 91 -5.14 -18.38 16.11
N ASP A 92 -4.23 -19.08 16.79
CA ASP A 92 -4.61 -20.09 17.79
C ASP A 92 -5.30 -19.46 19.01
N LEU A 93 -4.87 -18.28 19.44
CA LEU A 93 -5.50 -17.50 20.51
C LEU A 93 -6.86 -16.92 20.09
N LEU A 94 -6.98 -16.42 18.86
CA LEU A 94 -8.24 -15.89 18.31
C LEU A 94 -9.26 -17.01 18.07
N LYS A 95 -8.81 -18.20 17.63
CA LYS A 95 -9.66 -19.39 17.46
C LYS A 95 -10.15 -19.99 18.78
N ALA A 96 -9.47 -19.73 19.89
CA ALA A 96 -9.90 -20.15 21.21
C ALA A 96 -11.01 -19.25 21.80
N MET A 97 -11.27 -18.08 21.19
CA MET A 97 -12.34 -17.16 21.59
C MET A 97 -13.64 -17.50 20.82
N PRO A 98 -14.83 -17.13 21.34
CA PRO A 98 -16.12 -17.44 20.72
C PRO A 98 -16.42 -16.54 19.50
N PHE A 99 -15.48 -16.47 18.56
CA PHE A 99 -15.59 -15.72 17.31
C PHE A 99 -15.63 -16.68 16.13
N THR A 100 -16.37 -16.31 15.10
CA THR A 100 -16.37 -17.05 13.83
C THR A 100 -15.07 -16.81 13.07
N ASP A 101 -14.59 -17.79 12.30
CA ASP A 101 -13.38 -17.64 11.48
C ASP A 101 -13.47 -16.44 10.52
N LYS A 102 -14.68 -16.14 10.03
CA LYS A 102 -14.96 -14.97 9.21
C LYS A 102 -14.66 -13.67 9.96
N GLU A 103 -15.14 -13.52 11.19
CA GLU A 103 -14.89 -12.32 12.03
C GLU A 103 -13.40 -12.06 12.23
N ILE A 104 -12.62 -13.12 12.45
CA ILE A 104 -11.16 -13.04 12.65
C ILE A 104 -10.46 -12.58 11.37
N VAL A 105 -10.84 -13.17 10.22
CA VAL A 105 -10.34 -12.83 8.89
C VAL A 105 -10.63 -11.37 8.54
N PHE A 106 -11.87 -10.92 8.72
CA PHE A 106 -12.26 -9.53 8.45
C PHE A 106 -11.49 -8.54 9.32
N SER A 107 -11.31 -8.82 10.61
CA SER A 107 -10.57 -7.93 11.50
C SER A 107 -9.09 -7.82 11.09
N LYS A 108 -8.44 -8.95 10.78
CA LYS A 108 -7.03 -8.95 10.33
C LYS A 108 -6.85 -8.19 9.02
N LEU A 109 -7.74 -8.39 8.05
CA LEU A 109 -7.72 -7.65 6.79
C LEU A 109 -7.95 -6.16 7.00
N ALA A 110 -8.90 -5.78 7.87
CA ALA A 110 -9.18 -4.38 8.18
C ALA A 110 -7.95 -3.70 8.80
N VAL A 111 -7.33 -4.33 9.79
CA VAL A 111 -6.12 -3.82 10.44
C VAL A 111 -4.95 -3.74 9.46
N PHE A 112 -4.72 -4.78 8.67
CA PHE A 112 -3.67 -4.78 7.64
C PHE A 112 -3.86 -3.61 6.66
N THR A 113 -5.08 -3.44 6.14
CA THR A 113 -5.42 -2.37 5.21
C THR A 113 -5.24 -0.99 5.85
N LEU A 114 -5.64 -0.81 7.11
CA LEU A 114 -5.44 0.43 7.87
C LEU A 114 -3.96 0.77 8.07
N THR A 115 -3.10 -0.23 8.30
CA THR A 115 -1.66 0.01 8.42
C THR A 115 -1.07 0.48 7.10
N GLU A 116 -1.46 -0.13 5.98
CA GLU A 116 -1.05 0.28 4.63
C GLU A 116 -1.54 1.70 4.30
N PHE A 117 -2.77 2.06 4.71
CA PHE A 117 -3.26 3.44 4.61
C PHE A 117 -2.38 4.44 5.36
N ALA A 118 -1.96 4.09 6.58
CA ALA A 118 -1.12 4.99 7.38
C ALA A 118 0.23 5.25 6.70
N TYR A 119 0.89 4.22 6.20
CA TYR A 119 2.16 4.37 5.48
C TYR A 119 2.01 5.11 4.15
N ALA A 120 1.02 4.73 3.35
CA ALA A 120 0.76 5.37 2.06
C ALA A 120 0.37 6.85 2.24
N GLY A 121 -0.46 7.14 3.24
CA GLY A 121 -0.94 8.49 3.52
C GLY A 121 0.17 9.39 4.04
N ALA A 122 1.01 8.86 4.93
CA ALA A 122 2.18 9.57 5.42
C ALA A 122 3.10 9.99 4.26
N PHE A 123 3.34 9.09 3.30
CA PHE A 123 4.15 9.40 2.12
C PHE A 123 3.45 10.34 1.12
N PHE A 124 2.19 10.08 0.79
CA PHE A 124 1.53 10.67 -0.39
C PHE A 124 0.75 11.96 -0.10
N ILE A 125 0.16 12.11 1.09
CA ILE A 125 -0.58 13.33 1.46
C ILE A 125 0.31 14.58 1.41
N PRO A 126 1.55 14.58 1.95
CA PRO A 126 2.43 15.74 1.83
C PRO A 126 2.68 16.15 0.38
N VAL A 127 2.82 15.19 -0.53
CA VAL A 127 3.00 15.46 -1.96
C VAL A 127 1.81 16.20 -2.55
N ILE A 128 0.58 15.74 -2.27
CA ILE A 128 -0.66 16.39 -2.74
C ILE A 128 -0.73 17.82 -2.23
N ILE A 129 -0.40 18.05 -0.96
CA ILE A 129 -0.42 19.37 -0.33
C ILE A 129 0.60 20.30 -0.99
N ILE A 130 1.87 19.87 -1.07
CA ILE A 130 2.96 20.66 -1.62
C ILE A 130 2.69 21.01 -3.09
N PHE A 131 2.25 20.02 -3.88
CA PHE A 131 1.87 20.26 -5.27
C PHE A 131 0.70 21.24 -5.40
N GLY A 132 -0.39 21.01 -4.67
CA GLY A 132 -1.58 21.85 -4.80
C GLY A 132 -1.30 23.31 -4.45
N ILE A 133 -0.42 23.56 -3.46
CA ILE A 133 0.04 24.92 -3.11
C ILE A 133 0.92 25.50 -4.23
N LYS A 134 1.92 24.75 -4.71
CA LYS A 134 2.85 25.23 -5.74
C LYS A 134 2.21 25.47 -7.10
N ALA A 135 1.26 24.63 -7.49
CA ALA A 135 0.56 24.70 -8.76
C ALA A 135 -0.74 25.54 -8.70
N GLY A 136 -1.07 26.12 -7.54
CA GLY A 136 -2.27 26.95 -7.37
C GLY A 136 -3.58 26.19 -7.62
N MET A 137 -3.64 24.91 -7.25
CA MET A 137 -4.80 24.06 -7.51
C MET A 137 -6.00 24.46 -6.65
N GLY A 138 -7.20 24.42 -7.25
CA GLY A 138 -8.45 24.70 -6.54
C GLY A 138 -8.89 23.58 -5.59
N THR A 139 -9.90 23.86 -4.75
CA THR A 139 -10.44 22.91 -3.75
C THR A 139 -10.88 21.56 -4.36
N LEU A 140 -11.38 21.57 -5.59
CA LEU A 140 -11.82 20.35 -6.28
C LEU A 140 -10.68 19.33 -6.44
N PHE A 141 -9.46 19.78 -6.71
CA PHE A 141 -8.29 18.91 -6.82
C PHE A 141 -8.04 18.16 -5.49
N TYR A 142 -8.05 18.87 -4.37
CA TYR A 142 -7.83 18.27 -3.05
C TYR A 142 -8.90 17.25 -2.69
N LEU A 143 -10.17 17.55 -2.99
CA LEU A 143 -11.27 16.62 -2.76
C LEU A 143 -11.12 15.34 -3.58
N LEU A 144 -10.82 15.47 -4.88
CA LEU A 144 -10.62 14.32 -5.77
C LEU A 144 -9.37 13.52 -5.41
N ALA A 145 -8.27 14.20 -5.07
CA ALA A 145 -7.02 13.56 -4.66
C ALA A 145 -7.19 12.76 -3.34
N LEU A 146 -7.80 13.37 -2.32
CA LEU A 146 -8.06 12.68 -1.05
C LEU A 146 -9.06 11.54 -1.23
N TRP A 147 -10.10 11.72 -2.04
CA TRP A 147 -11.07 10.67 -2.33
C TRP A 147 -10.42 9.48 -3.01
N GLY A 148 -9.66 9.70 -4.08
CA GLY A 148 -8.97 8.61 -4.76
C GLY A 148 -7.87 7.97 -3.91
N PHE A 149 -7.18 8.73 -3.05
CA PHE A 149 -6.25 8.16 -2.08
C PHE A 149 -6.89 7.10 -1.18
N VAL A 150 -8.15 7.28 -0.76
CA VAL A 150 -8.89 6.27 0.03
C VAL A 150 -9.03 4.94 -0.72
N PHE A 151 -9.05 4.94 -2.04
CA PHE A 151 -9.18 3.70 -2.82
C PHE A 151 -7.84 3.20 -3.39
N LEU A 152 -6.77 3.99 -3.27
CA LEU A 152 -5.43 3.67 -3.76
C LEU A 152 -4.85 2.35 -3.23
N PRO A 153 -4.93 2.00 -1.94
CA PRO A 153 -4.30 0.79 -1.43
C PRO A 153 -5.09 -0.48 -1.74
N PHE A 154 -6.35 -0.40 -2.16
CA PHE A 154 -7.24 -1.58 -2.23
C PHE A 154 -6.74 -2.65 -3.22
N ILE A 155 -6.35 -2.25 -4.43
CA ILE A 155 -5.81 -3.19 -5.43
C ILE A 155 -4.44 -3.73 -4.98
N PRO A 156 -3.45 -2.90 -4.61
CA PRO A 156 -2.17 -3.37 -4.07
C PRO A 156 -2.30 -4.29 -2.85
N VAL A 157 -3.20 -4.01 -1.91
CA VAL A 157 -3.46 -4.82 -0.72
C VAL A 157 -4.02 -6.19 -1.10
N ALA A 158 -4.97 -6.25 -2.04
CA ALA A 158 -5.50 -7.51 -2.53
C ALA A 158 -4.40 -8.36 -3.19
N LEU A 159 -3.60 -7.76 -4.07
CA LEU A 159 -2.50 -8.45 -4.77
C LEU A 159 -1.40 -8.93 -3.80
N SER A 160 -0.96 -8.06 -2.90
CA SER A 160 0.06 -8.40 -1.90
C SER A 160 -0.41 -9.49 -0.94
N SER A 161 -1.68 -9.48 -0.55
CA SER A 161 -2.27 -10.54 0.29
C SER A 161 -2.35 -11.88 -0.44
N LEU A 162 -2.66 -11.88 -1.75
CA LEU A 162 -2.63 -13.10 -2.59
C LEU A 162 -1.23 -13.70 -2.69
N ILE A 163 -0.21 -12.84 -2.87
CA ILE A 163 1.19 -13.28 -2.90
C ILE A 163 1.61 -13.81 -1.53
N GLY A 164 1.27 -13.08 -0.45
CA GLY A 164 1.51 -13.50 0.93
C GLY A 164 0.89 -14.86 1.24
N MET A 165 -0.35 -15.10 0.81
CA MET A 165 -1.00 -16.42 0.88
C MET A 165 -0.22 -17.50 0.14
N GLY A 166 0.22 -17.21 -1.10
CA GLY A 166 0.99 -18.15 -1.90
C GLY A 166 2.30 -18.54 -1.21
N MET A 167 3.05 -17.56 -0.72
CA MET A 167 4.29 -17.77 0.03
C MET A 167 4.07 -18.59 1.31
N GLU A 168 2.97 -18.33 2.02
CA GLU A 168 2.61 -19.10 3.22
C GLU A 168 2.27 -20.54 2.88
N ARG A 169 1.43 -20.78 1.87
CA ARG A 169 1.07 -22.14 1.42
C ARG A 169 2.29 -22.95 0.97
N LEU A 170 3.26 -22.32 0.30
CA LEU A 170 4.49 -22.99 -0.15
C LEU A 170 5.44 -23.37 0.99
N SER A 171 5.38 -22.64 2.10
CA SER A 171 6.26 -22.81 3.26
C SER A 171 5.60 -23.57 4.42
N ALA A 172 4.27 -23.69 4.43
CA ALA A 172 3.50 -24.38 5.47
C ALA A 172 3.95 -25.84 5.68
N GLY A 173 4.11 -26.24 6.95
CA GLY A 173 4.44 -27.61 7.34
C GLY A 173 5.89 -28.05 7.10
N LYS A 174 6.77 -27.17 6.61
CA LYS A 174 8.18 -27.50 6.34
C LYS A 174 9.10 -27.05 7.48
N LYS A 175 10.07 -27.89 7.82
CA LYS A 175 11.09 -27.65 8.87
C LYS A 175 11.90 -26.36 8.67
N HIS A 176 11.99 -25.87 7.44
CA HIS A 176 12.71 -24.65 7.04
C HIS A 176 11.80 -23.63 6.32
N SER A 177 10.56 -23.48 6.80
CA SER A 177 9.55 -22.57 6.23
C SER A 177 10.06 -21.12 6.05
N ASP A 178 10.92 -20.64 6.94
CA ASP A 178 11.51 -19.30 6.85
C ASP A 178 12.57 -19.18 5.75
N LEU A 179 13.41 -20.20 5.53
CA LEU A 179 14.40 -20.21 4.45
C LEU A 179 13.70 -20.27 3.09
N ILE A 180 12.69 -21.13 2.95
CA ILE A 180 11.93 -21.27 1.71
C ILE A 180 11.26 -19.95 1.36
N ARG A 181 10.62 -19.27 2.34
CA ARG A 181 10.06 -17.93 2.11
C ARG A 181 11.11 -16.95 1.64
N ASN A 182 12.22 -16.82 2.35
CA ASN A 182 13.22 -15.80 2.05
C ASN A 182 13.83 -16.03 0.66
N VAL A 183 14.09 -17.29 0.29
CA VAL A 183 14.54 -17.65 -1.06
C VAL A 183 13.47 -17.34 -2.10
N THR A 184 12.20 -17.67 -1.86
CA THR A 184 11.10 -17.33 -2.78
C THR A 184 10.95 -15.82 -2.96
N ALA A 185 11.06 -15.02 -1.89
CA ALA A 185 10.99 -13.57 -1.96
C ALA A 185 12.18 -12.98 -2.75
N VAL A 186 13.40 -13.47 -2.51
CA VAL A 186 14.60 -13.08 -3.28
C VAL A 186 14.46 -13.46 -4.75
N LEU A 187 13.96 -14.66 -5.06
CA LEU A 187 13.72 -15.08 -6.44
C LEU A 187 12.64 -14.23 -7.13
N LEU A 188 11.56 -13.89 -6.43
CA LEU A 188 10.53 -12.98 -6.94
C LEU A 188 11.09 -11.59 -7.21
N PHE A 189 11.89 -11.07 -6.28
CA PHE A 189 12.57 -9.80 -6.46
C PHE A 189 13.53 -9.83 -7.66
N LEU A 190 14.35 -10.88 -7.78
CA LEU A 190 15.25 -11.07 -8.93
C LEU A 190 14.49 -11.22 -10.25
N ALA A 191 13.34 -11.89 -10.26
CA ALA A 191 12.49 -12.03 -11.44
C ALA A 191 11.89 -10.68 -11.86
N ILE A 192 11.37 -9.91 -10.90
CA ILE A 192 10.86 -8.55 -11.15
C ILE A 192 12.00 -7.65 -11.64
N TYR A 193 13.17 -7.72 -11.00
CA TYR A 193 14.35 -6.96 -11.38
C TYR A 193 14.84 -7.32 -12.79
N ALA A 194 15.00 -8.61 -13.10
CA ALA A 194 15.41 -9.07 -14.41
C ALA A 194 14.38 -8.71 -15.50
N GLY A 195 13.09 -8.82 -15.21
CA GLY A 195 12.02 -8.35 -16.09
C GLY A 195 12.09 -6.84 -16.34
N SER A 196 12.32 -6.06 -15.26
CA SER A 196 12.50 -4.61 -15.36
C SER A 196 13.73 -4.23 -16.19
N MET A 197 14.82 -5.00 -16.07
CA MET A 197 16.07 -4.78 -16.80
C MET A 197 15.91 -5.18 -18.27
N TYR A 198 15.26 -6.30 -18.57
CA TYR A 198 14.96 -6.74 -19.93
C TYR A 198 14.08 -5.72 -20.67
N MET A 199 13.05 -5.21 -20.00
CA MET A 199 12.23 -4.13 -20.54
C MET A 199 13.04 -2.84 -20.70
N SER A 200 13.90 -2.53 -19.72
CA SER A 200 14.78 -1.36 -19.74
C SER A 200 15.78 -1.36 -20.89
N PHE A 201 16.27 -2.53 -21.31
CA PHE A 201 17.15 -2.65 -22.48
C PHE A 201 16.41 -2.50 -23.81
N GLN A 202 15.12 -2.83 -23.87
CA GLN A 202 14.30 -2.60 -25.07
C GLN A 202 13.90 -1.13 -25.22
N SER A 203 13.61 -0.44 -24.12
CA SER A 203 13.32 0.99 -24.11
C SER A 203 14.63 1.79 -24.13
N LYS A 204 15.09 2.18 -25.31
CA LYS A 204 16.37 2.91 -25.54
C LYS A 204 16.48 4.29 -24.87
N GLU A 205 15.53 4.72 -24.03
CA GLU A 205 15.44 6.08 -23.48
C GLU A 205 14.74 6.13 -22.10
N LEU A 206 15.12 5.29 -21.12
CA LEU A 206 14.56 5.37 -19.77
C LEU A 206 15.10 6.52 -18.90
N THR A 207 15.90 7.42 -19.49
CA THR A 207 16.47 8.57 -18.78
C THR A 207 15.54 9.78 -18.73
N ASP A 208 14.47 9.81 -19.53
CA ASP A 208 13.49 10.89 -19.53
C ASP A 208 12.30 10.58 -18.59
N LEU A 209 11.98 11.52 -17.70
CA LEU A 209 10.83 11.44 -16.79
C LEU A 209 9.51 11.26 -17.54
N GLY A 210 9.40 11.78 -18.78
CA GLY A 210 8.24 11.57 -19.64
C GLY A 210 8.02 10.10 -20.01
N ASN A 211 9.11 9.38 -20.30
CA ASN A 211 9.08 7.96 -20.66
C ASN A 211 8.81 7.06 -19.45
N ILE A 212 9.30 7.42 -18.26
CA ILE A 212 8.96 6.71 -17.01
C ILE A 212 7.46 6.86 -16.72
N ASN A 213 6.91 8.06 -16.88
CA ASN A 213 5.49 8.32 -16.65
C ASN A 213 4.59 7.57 -17.63
N SER A 214 4.98 7.50 -18.91
CA SER A 214 4.21 6.75 -19.94
C SER A 214 4.25 5.25 -19.69
N PHE A 215 5.41 4.70 -19.33
CA PHE A 215 5.58 3.29 -18.97
C PHE A 215 4.74 2.94 -17.73
N LEU A 216 4.95 3.64 -16.61
CA LEU A 216 4.20 3.40 -15.37
C LEU A 216 2.70 3.60 -15.58
N GLY A 217 2.31 4.56 -16.42
CA GLY A 217 0.93 4.78 -16.79
C GLY A 217 0.29 3.64 -17.59
N SER A 218 1.07 2.81 -18.28
CA SER A 218 0.58 1.63 -19.00
C SER A 218 0.43 0.40 -18.09
N VAL A 219 1.26 0.30 -17.05
CA VAL A 219 1.23 -0.81 -16.09
C VAL A 219 0.26 -0.52 -14.94
N LEU A 220 0.26 0.70 -14.41
CA LEU A 220 -0.53 1.16 -13.27
C LEU A 220 -1.72 2.01 -13.70
N LEU A 221 -2.51 1.48 -14.65
CA LEU A 221 -3.67 2.14 -15.24
C LEU A 221 -4.65 2.72 -14.20
N PRO A 222 -5.00 2.02 -13.09
CA PRO A 222 -5.92 2.57 -12.10
C PRO A 222 -5.36 3.83 -11.42
N ALA A 223 -4.09 3.81 -11.01
CA ALA A 223 -3.43 4.97 -10.41
C ALA A 223 -3.31 6.14 -11.38
N LYS A 224 -3.12 5.85 -12.67
CA LYS A 224 -3.11 6.85 -13.74
C LYS A 224 -4.46 7.55 -13.85
N TRP A 225 -5.56 6.80 -14.02
CA TRP A 225 -6.91 7.35 -14.16
C TRP A 225 -7.32 8.21 -12.97
N TYR A 226 -6.98 7.76 -11.77
CA TYR A 226 -7.15 8.52 -10.55
C TYR A 226 -6.46 9.88 -10.64
N MET A 227 -5.15 9.89 -10.88
CA MET A 227 -4.39 11.14 -10.74
C MET A 227 -4.59 12.09 -11.92
N GLU A 228 -4.74 11.57 -13.14
CA GLU A 228 -5.16 12.38 -14.30
C GLU A 228 -6.53 13.02 -14.08
N GLY A 229 -7.48 12.26 -13.53
CA GLY A 229 -8.81 12.78 -13.20
C GLY A 229 -8.74 13.89 -12.15
N ALA A 230 -7.98 13.69 -11.07
CA ALA A 230 -7.78 14.70 -10.04
C ALA A 230 -7.12 15.97 -10.60
N LEU A 231 -6.04 15.84 -11.37
CA LEU A 231 -5.31 16.96 -11.98
C LEU A 231 -6.18 17.76 -12.96
N LYS A 232 -7.03 17.08 -13.76
CA LYS A 232 -7.93 17.73 -14.72
C LYS A 232 -9.26 18.19 -14.11
N GLY A 233 -9.49 17.95 -12.82
CA GLY A 233 -10.78 18.23 -12.16
C GLY A 233 -11.94 17.36 -12.67
N GLN A 234 -11.65 16.22 -13.28
CA GLN A 234 -12.66 15.31 -13.83
C GLN A 234 -13.09 14.29 -12.77
N ILE A 235 -14.36 14.33 -12.40
CA ILE A 235 -14.93 13.47 -11.34
C ILE A 235 -15.07 12.03 -11.83
N LEU A 236 -15.47 11.84 -13.10
CA LEU A 236 -15.81 10.52 -13.64
C LEU A 236 -14.64 9.51 -13.62
N PRO A 237 -13.40 9.85 -14.03
CA PRO A 237 -12.27 8.94 -13.93
C PRO A 237 -11.92 8.54 -12.49
N VAL A 238 -12.03 9.48 -11.55
CA VAL A 238 -11.76 9.25 -10.12
C VAL A 238 -12.81 8.32 -9.51
N LEU A 239 -14.08 8.50 -9.86
CA LEU A 239 -15.15 7.60 -9.44
C LEU A 239 -15.04 6.22 -10.08
N GLY A 240 -14.69 6.15 -11.37
CA GLY A 240 -14.45 4.88 -12.06
C GLY A 240 -13.30 4.09 -11.42
N PHE A 241 -12.21 4.79 -11.08
CA PHE A 241 -11.11 4.22 -10.31
C PHE A 241 -11.57 3.71 -8.93
N ALA A 242 -12.30 4.52 -8.16
CA ALA A 242 -12.79 4.14 -6.84
C ALA A 242 -13.71 2.91 -6.90
N ALA A 243 -14.62 2.87 -7.87
CA ALA A 243 -15.52 1.75 -8.10
C ALA A 243 -14.76 0.47 -8.47
N LEU A 244 -13.79 0.55 -9.38
CA LEU A 244 -12.94 -0.58 -9.76
C LEU A 244 -12.15 -1.13 -8.56
N SER A 245 -11.48 -0.24 -7.82
CA SER A 245 -10.67 -0.60 -6.66
C SER A 245 -11.53 -1.22 -5.54
N ALA A 246 -12.71 -0.65 -5.28
CA ALA A 246 -13.66 -1.22 -4.33
C ALA A 246 -14.17 -2.59 -4.78
N ALA A 247 -14.52 -2.75 -6.06
CA ALA A 247 -14.99 -4.03 -6.59
C ALA A 247 -13.93 -5.13 -6.47
N VAL A 248 -12.68 -4.84 -6.84
CA VAL A 248 -11.55 -5.78 -6.70
C VAL A 248 -11.34 -6.17 -5.24
N TYR A 249 -11.38 -5.21 -4.32
CA TYR A 249 -11.19 -5.49 -2.90
C TYR A 249 -12.34 -6.30 -2.30
N VAL A 250 -13.59 -5.96 -2.62
CA VAL A 250 -14.77 -6.72 -2.16
C VAL A 250 -14.73 -8.16 -2.69
N LEU A 251 -14.38 -8.36 -3.97
CA LEU A 251 -14.20 -9.70 -4.53
C LEU A 251 -13.10 -10.47 -3.80
N PHE A 252 -11.96 -9.84 -3.57
CA PHE A 252 -10.85 -10.44 -2.83
C PHE A 252 -11.28 -10.89 -1.42
N VAL A 253 -11.95 -10.00 -0.67
CA VAL A 253 -12.45 -10.28 0.68
C VAL A 253 -13.46 -11.43 0.66
N TYR A 254 -14.36 -11.47 -0.34
CA TYR A 254 -15.35 -12.54 -0.50
C TYR A 254 -14.69 -13.91 -0.74
N PHE A 255 -13.69 -13.99 -1.62
CA PHE A 255 -12.95 -15.25 -1.85
C PHE A 255 -12.11 -15.65 -0.65
N TYR A 256 -11.48 -14.68 0.02
CA TYR A 256 -10.65 -14.94 1.19
C TYR A 256 -11.47 -15.44 2.38
N ALA A 257 -12.67 -14.90 2.61
CA ALA A 257 -13.57 -15.36 3.68
C ALA A 257 -14.18 -16.75 3.45
N LYS A 258 -14.00 -17.34 2.26
CA LYS A 258 -14.46 -18.69 1.89
C LYS A 258 -13.33 -19.72 1.89
N SER A 259 -12.06 -19.29 1.83
CA SER A 259 -10.87 -20.15 1.85
C SER A 259 -10.46 -20.54 3.26
#